data_AF-A0A8H6TZJ1-F1
#
_entry.id   AF-A0A8H6TZJ1-F1
#
_cell.length_a   1.000
_cell.length_b   1.000
_cell.length_c   1.000
_cell.angle_alpha   90.00
_cell.angle_beta   90.00
_cell.angle_gamma   90.00
#
_symmetry.space_group_name_H-M   'P 1'
#
loop_
_entity.id
_entity.type
_entity.pdbx_description
1 polymer ?
#
loop_
_entity_poly.entity_id
_entity_poly.type
_entity_poly.pdbx_seq_one_letter_code
_entity_poly.pdbx_strand_id
1 'polypeptide(L)'
;MRYSVRSLFAGERLKSFRQAFQVLNWPFLSLTMLLADFLLAHAPFTLPRHLYSFVEGQSPLSTTPVVFGSLASYLVLVFGIQAVMKNHPPRCLATLFQAHNVILSGGSFLLLVLLIEETIPIIWKTGFFNAMCSEASWTPRMEFYYMINYYFKYLELLDTVFLALKKKPLRATCNTYLRLHIDCLPGFLHVFHHSATALLCCSALIGKISGSWIPISLNLAVHVLMYYYYYATAAGARIWWKKYLTMLQIIQFVIDLFAGYFGIYVNSTATYFNGVLPRMGNCAGSGPAAVFGCGLLTVYLGLFVNFYLQTYKKKDSPMTRRTNGIANDHANGKIIAGQKSE
;
A
#
# COMPACT_ATOMS: atom_id res chain seq x y z
N MET A 1 -22.48 27.93 -4.42
CA MET A 1 -23.04 27.10 -5.52
C MET A 1 -23.32 25.71 -4.97
N ARG A 2 -24.57 25.22 -5.03
CA ARG A 2 -24.96 23.88 -4.56
C ARG A 2 -24.60 22.86 -5.65
N TYR A 3 -23.57 22.06 -5.44
CA TYR A 3 -23.34 20.89 -6.28
C TYR A 3 -24.17 19.73 -5.72
N SER A 4 -25.23 19.35 -6.44
CA SER A 4 -25.96 18.11 -6.18
C SER A 4 -25.11 16.93 -6.63
N VAL A 5 -25.16 15.78 -5.95
CA VAL A 5 -24.54 14.51 -6.41
C VAL A 5 -24.92 14.19 -7.86
N ARG A 6 -26.09 14.67 -8.31
CA ARG A 6 -26.54 14.64 -9.70
C ARG A 6 -25.57 15.33 -10.68
N SER A 7 -24.92 16.42 -10.29
CA SER A 7 -23.91 17.14 -11.10
C SER A 7 -22.53 16.49 -11.12
N LEU A 8 -22.22 15.65 -10.12
CA LEU A 8 -21.01 14.83 -10.11
C LEU A 8 -21.07 13.69 -11.14
N PHE A 9 -22.27 13.24 -11.53
CA PHE A 9 -22.47 12.13 -12.48
C PHE A 9 -23.15 12.56 -13.80
N ALA A 10 -23.98 13.60 -13.81
CA ALA A 10 -24.65 14.12 -15.00
C ALA A 10 -23.89 15.30 -15.61
N GLY A 11 -22.81 14.99 -16.33
CA GLY A 11 -22.20 15.92 -17.28
C GLY A 11 -22.47 15.44 -18.70
N GLU A 12 -22.86 16.35 -19.61
CA GLU A 12 -23.28 16.13 -21.00
C GLU A 12 -22.25 15.45 -21.94
N ARG A 13 -21.21 14.80 -21.40
CA ARG A 13 -20.24 13.98 -22.14
C ARG A 13 -20.53 12.47 -22.09
N LEU A 14 -21.67 12.06 -21.51
CA LEU A 14 -22.19 10.69 -21.52
C LEU A 14 -22.54 10.14 -22.93
N LYS A 15 -22.70 11.00 -23.96
CA LYS A 15 -22.94 10.53 -25.34
C LYS A 15 -21.70 9.92 -25.99
N SER A 16 -20.51 10.43 -25.67
CA SER A 16 -19.24 9.83 -26.11
C SER A 16 -18.96 8.49 -25.42
N PHE A 17 -19.59 8.26 -24.27
CA PHE A 17 -19.50 7.05 -23.44
C PHE A 17 -20.14 5.83 -24.13
N ARG A 18 -21.22 6.04 -24.90
CA ARG A 18 -21.94 4.97 -25.60
C ARG A 18 -21.19 4.43 -26.83
N GLN A 19 -20.40 5.28 -27.48
CA GLN A 19 -19.73 4.96 -28.75
C GLN A 19 -18.37 4.28 -28.57
N ALA A 20 -17.62 4.59 -27.51
CA ALA A 20 -16.29 4.03 -27.29
C ALA A 20 -16.31 2.60 -26.71
N PHE A 21 -17.36 2.22 -25.98
CA PHE A 21 -17.40 0.98 -25.18
C PHE A 21 -18.33 -0.12 -25.70
N GLN A 22 -19.00 0.07 -26.85
CA GLN A 22 -19.63 -1.07 -27.55
C GLN A 22 -18.62 -2.12 -28.04
N VAL A 23 -17.31 -1.83 -27.97
CA VAL A 23 -16.24 -2.73 -28.47
C VAL A 23 -15.73 -3.71 -27.39
N LEU A 24 -15.94 -3.46 -26.09
CA LEU A 24 -15.51 -4.36 -25.01
C LEU A 24 -16.70 -4.83 -24.17
N ASN A 25 -17.23 -5.98 -24.55
CA ASN A 25 -18.41 -6.64 -24.00
C ASN A 25 -18.14 -7.23 -22.58
N TRP A 26 -17.95 -6.38 -21.57
CA TRP A 26 -17.62 -6.81 -20.20
C TRP A 26 -18.82 -6.66 -19.23
N PRO A 27 -19.53 -7.76 -18.88
CA PRO A 27 -20.82 -7.71 -18.17
C PRO A 27 -20.73 -7.36 -16.68
N PHE A 28 -19.55 -7.34 -16.08
CA PHE A 28 -19.38 -7.04 -14.65
C PHE A 28 -19.36 -5.53 -14.33
N LEU A 29 -18.93 -4.68 -15.27
CA LEU A 29 -18.91 -3.23 -15.07
C LEU A 29 -20.30 -2.60 -15.25
N SER A 30 -21.12 -3.15 -16.15
CA SER A 30 -22.47 -2.65 -16.37
C SER A 30 -23.35 -2.82 -15.13
N LEU A 31 -23.16 -3.88 -14.35
CA LEU A 31 -23.92 -4.14 -13.13
C LEU A 31 -23.57 -3.18 -11.99
N THR A 32 -22.28 -2.85 -11.80
CA THR A 32 -21.85 -1.89 -10.77
C THR A 32 -22.30 -0.47 -11.11
N MET A 33 -22.29 -0.09 -12.38
CA MET A 33 -22.83 1.18 -12.86
C MET A 33 -24.35 1.25 -12.72
N LEU A 34 -25.08 0.17 -13.07
CA LEU A 34 -26.53 0.06 -12.87
C LEU A 34 -26.94 0.20 -11.41
N LEU A 35 -26.18 -0.41 -10.48
CA LEU A 35 -26.46 -0.32 -9.05
C LEU A 35 -26.20 1.09 -8.51
N ALA A 36 -25.10 1.72 -8.91
CA ALA A 36 -24.79 3.10 -8.54
C ALA A 36 -25.86 4.08 -9.07
N ASP A 37 -26.25 3.94 -10.33
CA ASP A 37 -27.30 4.76 -10.95
C ASP A 37 -28.68 4.50 -10.32
N PHE A 38 -29.00 3.24 -9.98
CA PHE A 38 -30.25 2.87 -9.30
C PHE A 38 -30.33 3.45 -7.88
N LEU A 39 -29.23 3.34 -7.12
CA LEU A 39 -29.13 3.91 -5.77
C LEU A 39 -29.20 5.44 -5.80
N LEU A 40 -28.53 6.08 -6.77
CA LEU A 40 -28.60 7.53 -6.97
C LEU A 40 -29.98 8.02 -7.43
N ALA A 41 -30.73 7.18 -8.16
CA ALA A 41 -32.09 7.50 -8.60
C ALA A 41 -33.13 7.38 -7.48
N HIS A 42 -32.90 6.53 -6.47
CA HIS A 42 -33.89 6.21 -5.43
C HIS A 42 -33.50 6.67 -4.01
N ALA A 43 -32.30 7.18 -3.78
CA ALA A 43 -31.87 7.72 -2.49
C ALA A 43 -32.06 9.25 -2.42
N PRO A 44 -33.04 9.78 -1.67
CA PRO A 44 -33.30 11.21 -1.54
C PRO A 44 -32.34 11.89 -0.53
N PHE A 45 -31.08 11.46 -0.47
CA PHE A 45 -30.12 11.96 0.51
C PHE A 45 -29.11 12.90 -0.15
N THR A 46 -29.22 14.20 0.13
CA THR A 46 -28.09 15.12 -0.03
C THR A 46 -27.07 14.81 1.05
N LEU A 47 -26.06 13.98 0.71
CA LEU A 47 -24.95 13.71 1.61
C LEU A 47 -24.25 15.04 1.96
N PRO A 48 -23.88 15.28 3.23
CA PRO A 48 -23.02 16.40 3.61
C PRO A 48 -21.72 16.43 2.81
N ARG A 49 -21.20 17.63 2.52
CA ARG A 49 -19.97 17.82 1.71
C ARG A 49 -18.76 17.03 2.24
N HIS A 50 -18.63 16.91 3.55
CA HIS A 50 -17.54 16.20 4.22
C HIS A 50 -17.56 14.67 4.01
N LEU A 51 -18.64 14.11 3.47
CA LEU A 51 -18.76 12.68 3.15
C LEU A 51 -18.38 12.35 1.70
N TYR A 52 -18.23 13.34 0.82
CA TYR A 52 -17.84 13.13 -0.58
C TYR A 52 -16.69 14.03 -1.08
N SER A 53 -16.23 14.97 -0.26
CA SER A 53 -15.07 15.83 -0.51
C SER A 53 -14.31 15.99 0.81
N PHE A 54 -12.97 15.98 0.72
CA PHE A 54 -12.10 16.05 1.90
C PHE A 54 -12.05 17.49 2.42
N VAL A 55 -12.63 17.71 3.59
CA VAL A 55 -12.64 19.01 4.27
C VAL A 55 -11.92 18.85 5.60
N GLU A 56 -10.75 19.49 5.71
CA GLU A 56 -9.98 19.52 6.96
C GLU A 56 -10.84 20.07 8.10
N GLY A 57 -10.91 19.33 9.22
CA GLY A 57 -11.71 19.69 10.39
C GLY A 57 -13.16 19.23 10.36
N GLN A 58 -13.71 18.82 9.22
CA GLN A 58 -15.09 18.35 9.10
C GLN A 58 -15.20 16.89 8.66
N SER A 59 -14.32 16.44 7.75
CA SER A 59 -14.28 15.04 7.35
C SER A 59 -13.75 14.17 8.50
N PRO A 60 -14.28 12.96 8.70
CA PRO A 60 -13.76 12.04 9.70
C PRO A 60 -12.25 11.82 9.51
N LEU A 61 -11.48 11.83 10.60
CA LEU A 61 -10.02 11.61 10.59
C LEU A 61 -9.26 12.60 9.69
N SER A 62 -9.72 13.84 9.57
CA SER A 62 -9.12 14.83 8.66
C SER A 62 -8.06 15.74 9.30
N THR A 63 -8.01 15.83 10.63
CA THR A 63 -7.09 16.72 11.32
C THR A 63 -5.86 15.95 11.83
N THR A 64 -4.70 16.58 11.71
CA THR A 64 -3.42 16.04 12.19
C THR A 64 -3.47 15.45 13.62
N PRO A 65 -4.02 16.12 14.66
CA PRO A 65 -4.09 15.54 16.00
C PRO A 65 -4.97 14.29 16.07
N VAL A 66 -6.07 14.25 15.31
CA VAL A 66 -6.95 13.07 15.27
C VAL A 66 -6.24 11.90 14.58
N VAL A 67 -5.49 12.16 13.51
CA VAL A 67 -4.72 11.12 12.83
C VAL A 67 -3.64 10.55 13.75
N PHE A 68 -2.83 11.40 14.39
CA PHE A 68 -1.84 10.94 15.37
C PHE A 68 -2.48 10.21 16.55
N GLY A 69 -3.60 10.71 17.07
CA GLY A 69 -4.37 10.03 18.11
C GLY A 69 -4.87 8.64 17.69
N SER A 70 -5.36 8.51 16.46
CA SER A 70 -5.81 7.23 15.89
C SER A 70 -4.66 6.23 15.70
N LEU A 71 -3.47 6.71 15.35
CA LEU A 71 -2.29 5.87 15.20
C LEU A 71 -1.71 5.46 16.54
N ALA A 72 -1.68 6.38 17.51
CA ALA A 72 -1.28 6.08 18.87
C ALA A 72 -2.21 5.03 19.51
N SER A 73 -3.53 5.20 19.35
CA SER A 73 -4.52 4.23 19.86
C SER A 73 -4.39 2.88 19.17
N TYR A 74 -4.16 2.87 17.86
CA TYR A 74 -3.86 1.66 17.09
C TYR A 74 -2.60 0.94 17.62
N LEU A 75 -1.50 1.65 17.84
CA LEU A 75 -0.26 1.04 18.38
C LEU A 75 -0.47 0.49 19.79
N VAL A 76 -1.17 1.23 20.66
CA VAL A 76 -1.54 0.77 22.01
C VAL A 76 -2.38 -0.50 21.92
N LEU A 77 -3.36 -0.55 21.02
CA LEU A 77 -4.22 -1.71 20.82
C LEU A 77 -3.41 -2.92 20.33
N VAL A 78 -2.57 -2.77 19.31
CA VAL A 78 -1.78 -3.86 18.73
C VAL A 78 -0.78 -4.42 19.76
N PHE A 79 -0.04 -3.55 20.46
CA PHE A 79 0.91 -4.00 21.48
C PHE A 79 0.22 -4.51 22.75
N GLY A 80 -0.94 -3.97 23.10
CA GLY A 80 -1.79 -4.47 24.18
C GLY A 80 -2.29 -5.89 23.88
N ILE A 81 -2.80 -6.14 22.67
CA ILE A 81 -3.19 -7.48 22.21
C ILE A 81 -1.98 -8.42 22.26
N GLN A 82 -0.81 -7.99 21.79
CA GLN A 82 0.40 -8.81 21.89
C GLN A 82 0.76 -9.16 23.33
N ALA A 83 0.61 -8.23 24.27
CA ALA A 83 0.90 -8.46 25.68
C ALA A 83 -0.07 -9.46 26.30
N VAL A 84 -1.37 -9.32 26.05
CA VAL A 84 -2.41 -10.25 26.51
C VAL A 84 -2.19 -11.64 25.91
N MET A 85 -1.93 -11.71 24.60
CA MET A 85 -1.74 -12.98 23.89
C MET A 85 -0.52 -13.76 24.39
N LYS A 86 0.44 -13.18 25.13
CA LYS A 86 1.56 -13.94 25.71
C LYS A 86 1.07 -15.17 26.48
N ASN A 87 0.00 -15.02 27.25
CA ASN A 87 -0.54 -16.06 28.14
C ASN A 87 -1.64 -16.92 27.52
N HIS A 88 -2.03 -16.69 26.27
CA HIS A 88 -3.10 -17.42 25.58
C HIS A 88 -2.57 -18.21 24.37
N PRO A 89 -3.20 -19.30 23.92
CA PRO A 89 -2.83 -19.96 22.67
C PRO A 89 -3.13 -19.08 21.44
N PRO A 90 -2.42 -19.27 20.30
CA PRO A 90 -2.71 -18.52 19.07
C PRO A 90 -4.15 -18.80 18.59
N ARG A 91 -4.87 -17.76 18.15
CA ARG A 91 -6.27 -17.92 17.73
C ARG A 91 -6.37 -18.36 16.26
N CYS A 92 -7.16 -19.40 16.01
CA CYS A 92 -7.48 -19.87 14.65
C CYS A 92 -8.65 -19.06 14.07
N LEU A 93 -8.35 -17.89 13.49
CA LEU A 93 -9.33 -17.01 12.83
C LEU A 93 -9.21 -17.09 11.30
N ALA A 94 -9.14 -18.31 10.75
CA ALA A 94 -8.87 -18.53 9.33
C ALA A 94 -9.96 -17.92 8.43
N THR A 95 -11.24 -18.20 8.72
CA THR A 95 -12.38 -17.69 7.94
C THR A 95 -12.47 -16.17 7.96
N LEU A 96 -12.32 -15.57 9.15
CA LEU A 96 -12.36 -14.11 9.30
C LEU A 96 -11.19 -13.44 8.58
N PHE A 97 -9.99 -14.02 8.66
CA PHE A 97 -8.83 -13.56 7.91
C PHE A 97 -9.04 -13.69 6.40
N GLN A 98 -9.58 -14.80 5.92
CA GLN A 98 -9.88 -14.98 4.49
C GLN A 98 -10.92 -13.96 3.99
N ALA A 99 -12.04 -13.77 4.71
CA ALA A 99 -13.05 -12.79 4.38
C ALA A 99 -12.48 -11.37 4.32
N HIS A 100 -11.64 -11.01 5.30
CA HIS A 100 -10.95 -9.72 5.32
C HIS A 100 -10.06 -9.50 4.07
N ASN A 101 -9.24 -10.49 3.71
CA ASN A 101 -8.38 -10.40 2.51
C ASN A 101 -9.19 -10.33 1.21
N VAL A 102 -10.34 -11.01 1.12
CA VAL A 102 -11.23 -10.92 -0.06
C VAL A 102 -11.84 -9.53 -0.17
N ILE A 103 -12.31 -8.95 0.95
CA ILE A 103 -12.84 -7.58 0.98
C ILE A 103 -11.75 -6.58 0.59
N LEU A 104 -10.53 -6.74 1.12
CA LEU A 104 -9.41 -5.85 0.80
C LEU A 104 -8.98 -5.96 -0.65
N SER A 105 -8.89 -7.17 -1.20
CA SER A 105 -8.56 -7.39 -2.61
C SER A 105 -9.64 -6.84 -3.55
N GLY A 106 -10.92 -7.15 -3.28
CA GLY A 106 -12.04 -6.67 -4.09
C GLY A 106 -12.24 -5.16 -4.01
N GLY A 107 -12.13 -4.57 -2.82
CA GLY A 107 -12.21 -3.12 -2.64
C GLY A 107 -11.04 -2.38 -3.31
N SER A 108 -9.82 -2.93 -3.21
CA SER A 108 -8.66 -2.36 -3.92
C SER A 108 -8.83 -2.42 -5.43
N PHE A 109 -9.37 -3.52 -5.96
CA PHE A 109 -9.63 -3.69 -7.38
C PHE A 109 -10.70 -2.72 -7.88
N LEU A 110 -11.81 -2.59 -7.16
CA LEU A 110 -12.88 -1.65 -7.50
C LEU A 110 -12.34 -0.22 -7.52
N LEU A 111 -11.59 0.18 -6.50
CA LEU A 111 -11.05 1.53 -6.42
C LEU A 111 -10.00 1.81 -7.50
N LEU A 112 -9.19 0.81 -7.85
CA LEU A 112 -8.24 0.90 -8.95
C LEU A 112 -8.95 1.14 -10.28
N VAL A 113 -10.01 0.38 -10.57
CA VAL A 113 -10.79 0.55 -11.80
C VAL A 113 -11.39 1.95 -11.88
N LEU A 114 -11.98 2.45 -10.79
CA LEU A 114 -12.55 3.79 -10.72
C LEU A 114 -11.51 4.90 -10.93
N LEU A 115 -10.32 4.74 -10.34
CA LEU A 115 -9.21 5.68 -10.53
C LEU A 115 -8.69 5.66 -11.97
N ILE A 116 -8.52 4.48 -12.57
CA ILE A 116 -8.08 4.34 -13.95
C ILE A 116 -9.12 4.95 -14.91
N GLU A 117 -10.41 4.71 -14.67
CA GLU A 117 -11.51 5.25 -15.47
C GLU A 117 -11.49 6.79 -15.52
N GLU A 118 -11.18 7.44 -14.40
CA GLU A 118 -11.11 8.91 -14.34
C GLU A 118 -9.76 9.43 -14.86
N THR A 119 -8.66 8.71 -14.63
CA THR A 119 -7.30 9.15 -14.98
C THR A 119 -6.98 9.00 -16.47
N ILE A 120 -7.35 7.89 -17.13
CA ILE A 120 -7.04 7.67 -18.57
C ILE A 120 -7.56 8.81 -19.46
N PRO A 121 -8.83 9.27 -19.32
CA PRO A 121 -9.34 10.38 -20.11
C PRO A 121 -8.59 11.69 -19.87
N ILE A 122 -8.10 11.94 -18.65
CA ILE A 122 -7.29 13.13 -18.33
C ILE A 122 -5.95 13.03 -19.08
N ILE A 123 -5.26 11.88 -19.00
CA ILE A 123 -4.00 11.64 -19.70
C ILE A 123 -4.17 11.82 -21.22
N TRP A 124 -5.20 11.24 -21.82
CA TRP A 124 -5.42 11.32 -23.26
C TRP A 124 -5.78 12.73 -23.76
N LYS A 125 -6.51 13.52 -22.96
CA LYS A 125 -6.95 14.86 -23.38
C LYS A 125 -5.90 15.93 -23.13
N THR A 126 -5.21 15.86 -22.00
CA THR A 126 -4.29 16.93 -21.56
C THR A 126 -2.82 16.54 -21.68
N GLY A 127 -2.53 15.26 -21.90
CA GLY A 127 -1.18 14.71 -21.86
C GLY A 127 -0.76 14.30 -20.44
N PHE A 128 0.25 13.43 -20.36
CA PHE A 128 0.72 12.84 -19.10
C PHE A 128 1.28 13.88 -18.11
N PHE A 129 2.05 14.87 -18.61
CA PHE A 129 2.58 15.93 -17.77
C PHE A 129 1.47 16.75 -17.09
N ASN A 130 0.46 17.17 -17.86
CA ASN A 130 -0.68 17.89 -17.30
C ASN A 130 -1.49 17.00 -16.35
N ALA A 131 -1.67 15.72 -16.66
CA ALA A 131 -2.33 14.78 -15.75
C ALA A 131 -1.63 14.63 -14.39
N MET A 132 -0.31 14.85 -14.34
CA MET A 132 0.47 14.80 -13.12
C MET A 132 0.52 16.15 -12.38
N CYS A 133 0.61 17.25 -13.12
CA CYS A 133 1.03 18.54 -12.57
C CYS A 133 -0.05 19.63 -12.63
N SER A 134 -1.12 19.45 -13.41
CA SER A 134 -2.19 20.44 -13.49
C SER A 134 -3.10 20.36 -12.27
N GLU A 135 -3.54 21.52 -11.76
CA GLU A 135 -4.59 21.59 -10.74
C GLU A 135 -5.92 21.02 -11.26
N ALA A 136 -6.17 21.14 -12.57
CA ALA A 136 -7.37 20.62 -13.22
C ALA A 136 -7.46 19.08 -13.18
N SER A 137 -6.35 18.39 -12.90
CA SER A 137 -6.33 16.93 -12.72
C SER A 137 -6.85 16.49 -11.35
N TRP A 138 -6.93 17.40 -10.38
CA TRP A 138 -7.61 17.17 -9.11
C TRP A 138 -9.12 17.37 -9.28
N THR A 139 -9.79 16.41 -9.92
CA THR A 139 -11.24 16.45 -10.08
C THR A 139 -11.95 16.10 -8.78
N PRO A 140 -13.19 16.58 -8.55
CA PRO A 140 -13.97 16.19 -7.37
C PRO A 140 -14.17 14.68 -7.24
N ARG A 141 -14.21 13.94 -8.35
CA ARG A 141 -14.30 12.47 -8.36
C ARG A 141 -12.98 11.83 -7.92
N MET A 142 -11.85 12.32 -8.43
CA MET A 142 -10.53 11.87 -7.98
C MET A 142 -10.33 12.10 -6.48
N GLU A 143 -10.71 13.27 -5.97
CA GLU A 143 -10.66 13.60 -4.54
C GLU A 143 -11.49 12.61 -3.71
N PHE A 144 -12.69 12.28 -4.17
CA PHE A 144 -13.54 11.28 -3.52
C PHE A 144 -12.88 9.90 -3.47
N TYR A 145 -12.27 9.45 -4.57
CA TYR A 145 -11.56 8.17 -4.63
C TYR A 145 -10.32 8.16 -3.72
N TYR A 146 -9.58 9.27 -3.64
CA TYR A 146 -8.46 9.39 -2.69
C TYR A 146 -8.92 9.37 -1.24
N MET A 147 -10.07 9.97 -0.94
CA MET A 147 -10.68 9.93 0.38
C MET A 147 -11.13 8.50 0.74
N ILE A 148 -11.73 7.76 -0.19
CA ILE A 148 -12.05 6.33 0.02
C ILE A 148 -10.77 5.53 0.24
N ASN A 149 -9.72 5.73 -0.59
CA ASN A 149 -8.43 5.06 -0.41
C ASN A 149 -7.86 5.31 0.99
N TYR A 150 -7.94 6.55 1.46
CA TYR A 150 -7.50 6.92 2.81
C TYR A 150 -8.24 6.14 3.89
N TYR A 151 -9.57 6.04 3.83
CA TYR A 151 -10.34 5.22 4.78
C TYR A 151 -10.04 3.73 4.64
N PHE A 152 -9.75 3.26 3.42
CA PHE A 152 -9.35 1.88 3.18
C PHE A 152 -8.06 1.52 3.93
N LYS A 153 -7.11 2.47 4.07
CA LYS A 153 -5.89 2.25 4.87
C LYS A 153 -6.16 1.98 6.34
N TYR A 154 -7.23 2.50 6.91
CA TYR A 154 -7.65 2.15 8.26
C TYR A 154 -8.22 0.72 8.37
N LEU A 155 -8.86 0.22 7.31
CA LEU A 155 -9.27 -1.19 7.26
C LEU A 155 -8.05 -2.11 7.18
N GLU A 156 -7.00 -1.71 6.45
CA GLU A 156 -5.74 -2.46 6.39
C GLU A 156 -5.04 -2.56 7.76
N LEU A 157 -5.30 -1.65 8.71
CA LEU A 157 -4.76 -1.77 10.08
C LEU A 157 -5.24 -3.04 10.80
N LEU A 158 -6.36 -3.64 10.37
CA LEU A 158 -6.84 -4.91 10.93
C LEU A 158 -5.89 -6.07 10.60
N ASP A 159 -5.10 -5.99 9.52
CA ASP A 159 -4.09 -7.01 9.19
C ASP A 159 -3.12 -7.23 10.35
N THR A 160 -2.71 -6.15 11.01
CA THR A 160 -1.75 -6.20 12.12
C THR A 160 -2.40 -6.74 13.40
N VAL A 161 -3.70 -6.51 13.57
CA VAL A 161 -4.50 -7.13 14.65
C VAL A 161 -4.54 -8.65 14.46
N PHE A 162 -4.80 -9.13 13.24
CA PHE A 162 -4.75 -10.57 12.95
C PHE A 162 -3.36 -11.17 13.19
N LEU A 163 -2.30 -10.44 12.82
CA LEU A 163 -0.92 -10.87 13.08
C LEU A 163 -0.62 -10.93 14.58
N ALA A 164 -1.11 -9.97 15.38
CA ALA A 164 -0.98 -9.97 16.84
C ALA A 164 -1.71 -11.17 17.47
N LEU A 165 -2.94 -11.46 17.03
CA LEU A 165 -3.73 -12.62 17.49
C LEU A 165 -3.13 -13.97 17.08
N LYS A 166 -2.37 -14.01 15.98
CA LYS A 166 -1.59 -15.18 15.54
C LYS A 166 -0.21 -15.29 16.19
N LYS A 167 0.12 -14.43 17.16
CA LYS A 167 1.44 -14.35 17.82
C LYS A 167 2.62 -14.14 16.88
N LYS A 168 2.42 -13.45 15.76
CA LYS A 168 3.54 -13.09 14.90
C LYS A 168 4.36 -11.97 15.57
N PRO A 169 5.70 -12.01 15.50
CA PRO A 169 6.53 -10.92 16.03
C PRO A 169 6.25 -9.65 15.23
N LEU A 170 5.89 -8.56 15.92
CA LEU A 170 5.56 -7.25 15.30
C LEU A 170 6.57 -6.15 15.64
N ARG A 171 7.56 -6.47 16.49
CA ARG A 171 8.60 -5.53 16.94
C ARG A 171 9.88 -5.74 16.14
N ALA A 172 10.65 -4.66 16.00
CA ALA A 172 12.00 -4.70 15.43
C ALA A 172 12.94 -5.53 16.31
N THR A 173 12.77 -5.45 17.63
CA THR A 173 13.57 -6.20 18.60
C THR A 173 12.87 -7.52 18.94
N CYS A 174 13.55 -8.63 18.65
CA CYS A 174 13.12 -9.96 19.09
C CYS A 174 13.84 -10.33 20.39
N ASN A 175 13.07 -10.58 21.44
CA ASN A 175 13.58 -10.87 22.78
C ASN A 175 13.94 -12.35 22.98
N THR A 176 14.34 -13.04 21.92
CA THR A 176 14.61 -14.48 21.94
C THR A 176 15.96 -14.72 21.30
N TYR A 177 16.95 -15.03 22.13
CA TYR A 177 18.36 -15.29 21.77
C TYR A 177 18.57 -16.37 20.70
N LEU A 178 17.54 -17.13 20.32
CA LEU A 178 17.65 -18.27 19.41
C LEU A 178 16.88 -18.11 18.07
N ARG A 179 16.21 -16.98 17.82
CA ARG A 179 15.43 -16.76 16.59
C ARG A 179 16.03 -15.61 15.80
N LEU A 180 16.65 -15.93 14.66
CA LEU A 180 17.35 -14.99 13.78
C LEU A 180 16.55 -13.68 13.60
N HIS A 181 17.27 -12.55 13.66
CA HIS A 181 16.77 -11.19 13.37
C HIS A 181 15.86 -11.08 12.12
N ILE A 182 16.03 -11.99 11.17
CA ILE A 182 15.30 -12.08 9.89
C ILE A 182 13.80 -12.31 10.11
N ASP A 183 13.38 -13.03 11.16
CA ASP A 183 11.96 -13.39 11.35
C ASP A 183 11.09 -12.24 11.88
N CYS A 184 11.70 -11.16 12.39
CA CYS A 184 11.01 -10.08 13.10
C CYS A 184 10.88 -8.81 12.24
N LEU A 185 11.76 -8.69 11.24
CA LEU A 185 11.73 -7.64 10.23
C LEU A 185 10.37 -7.53 9.49
N PRO A 186 9.68 -8.63 9.09
CA PRO A 186 8.43 -8.52 8.34
C PRO A 186 7.32 -7.87 9.17
N GLY A 187 7.23 -8.18 10.46
CA GLY A 187 6.20 -7.62 11.33
C GLY A 187 6.45 -6.16 11.66
N PHE A 188 7.71 -5.78 11.91
CA PHE A 188 8.07 -4.37 12.09
C PHE A 188 7.77 -3.55 10.82
N LEU A 189 8.21 -4.05 9.66
CA LEU A 189 7.98 -3.40 8.37
C LEU A 189 6.49 -3.16 8.13
N HIS A 190 5.68 -4.17 8.43
CA HIS A 190 4.24 -4.12 8.25
C HIS A 190 3.58 -3.08 9.18
N VAL A 191 3.89 -3.09 10.49
CA VAL A 191 3.33 -2.10 11.44
C VAL A 191 3.78 -0.68 11.09
N PHE A 192 5.06 -0.49 10.75
CA PHE A 192 5.59 0.80 10.34
C PHE A 192 4.89 1.29 9.06
N HIS A 193 4.84 0.45 8.03
CA HIS A 193 4.20 0.77 6.75
C HIS A 193 2.72 1.12 6.92
N HIS A 194 1.91 0.29 7.58
CA HIS A 194 0.48 0.59 7.70
C HIS A 194 0.20 1.86 8.51
N SER A 195 1.01 2.15 9.54
CA SER A 195 0.87 3.39 10.32
C SER A 195 1.27 4.62 9.50
N ALA A 196 2.42 4.54 8.81
CA ALA A 196 2.98 5.65 8.05
C ALA A 196 2.22 5.90 6.72
N THR A 197 1.59 4.88 6.13
CA THR A 197 0.80 5.03 4.90
C THR A 197 -0.51 5.77 5.15
N ALA A 198 -1.13 5.63 6.32
CA ALA A 198 -2.27 6.47 6.72
C ALA A 198 -1.86 7.96 6.81
N LEU A 199 -0.71 8.26 7.43
CA LEU A 199 -0.16 9.63 7.46
C LEU A 199 0.15 10.17 6.07
N LEU A 200 0.75 9.34 5.22
CA LEU A 200 1.07 9.68 3.84
C LEU A 200 -0.20 10.08 3.08
N CYS A 201 -1.26 9.26 3.12
CA CYS A 201 -2.52 9.56 2.44
C CYS A 201 -3.19 10.83 2.99
N CYS A 202 -3.16 11.05 4.30
CA CYS A 202 -3.67 12.28 4.91
C CYS A 202 -2.89 13.51 4.41
N SER A 203 -1.55 13.45 4.42
CA SER A 203 -0.70 14.55 3.94
C SER A 203 -0.91 14.87 2.47
N ALA A 204 -1.14 13.85 1.63
CA ALA A 204 -1.42 14.01 0.20
C ALA A 204 -2.79 14.66 -0.06
N LEU A 205 -3.81 14.30 0.73
CA LEU A 205 -5.15 14.90 0.67
C LEU A 205 -5.13 16.37 1.10
N ILE A 206 -4.48 16.69 2.23
CA ILE A 206 -4.31 18.08 2.69
C ILE A 206 -3.50 18.88 1.68
N GLY A 207 -2.43 18.28 1.15
CA GLY A 207 -1.52 18.92 0.20
C GLY A 207 -2.05 19.03 -1.22
N LYS A 208 -3.20 18.42 -1.56
CA LYS A 208 -3.81 18.38 -2.90
C LYS A 208 -2.80 18.13 -4.02
N ILE A 209 -1.99 17.09 -3.85
CA ILE A 209 -0.93 16.75 -4.81
C ILE A 209 -1.57 16.13 -6.05
N SER A 210 -1.63 16.85 -7.17
CA SER A 210 -2.31 16.38 -8.40
C SER A 210 -1.80 15.03 -8.89
N GLY A 211 -0.50 14.77 -8.77
CA GLY A 211 0.14 13.52 -9.19
C GLY A 211 -0.09 12.31 -8.27
N SER A 212 -0.89 12.43 -7.19
CA SER A 212 -1.13 11.33 -6.25
C SER A 212 -1.80 10.09 -6.87
N TRP A 213 -2.42 10.20 -8.05
CA TRP A 213 -3.02 9.05 -8.72
C TRP A 213 -1.98 7.99 -9.09
N ILE A 214 -0.73 8.37 -9.36
CA ILE A 214 0.35 7.43 -9.72
C ILE A 214 0.64 6.47 -8.56
N PRO A 215 1.08 6.95 -7.37
CA PRO A 215 1.37 6.07 -6.24
C PRO A 215 0.13 5.34 -5.72
N ILE A 216 -1.04 5.98 -5.76
CA ILE A 216 -2.28 5.33 -5.30
C ILE A 216 -2.68 4.19 -6.24
N SER A 217 -2.66 4.39 -7.55
CA SER A 217 -3.06 3.35 -8.51
C SER A 217 -2.08 2.17 -8.49
N LEU A 218 -0.78 2.44 -8.44
CA LEU A 218 0.23 1.38 -8.35
C LEU A 218 0.10 0.61 -7.02
N ASN A 219 -0.12 1.32 -5.91
CA ASN A 219 -0.36 0.68 -4.61
C ASN A 219 -1.59 -0.23 -4.64
N LEU A 220 -2.71 0.24 -5.17
CA LEU A 220 -3.92 -0.55 -5.27
C LEU A 220 -3.71 -1.78 -6.16
N ALA A 221 -3.02 -1.66 -7.30
CA ALA A 221 -2.71 -2.78 -8.18
C ALA A 221 -1.87 -3.85 -7.47
N VAL A 222 -0.85 -3.44 -6.71
CA VAL A 222 -0.03 -4.37 -5.91
C VAL A 222 -0.85 -4.96 -4.75
N HIS A 223 -1.71 -4.17 -4.10
CA HIS A 223 -2.56 -4.64 -3.01
C HIS A 223 -3.59 -5.69 -3.47
N VAL A 224 -4.16 -5.56 -4.67
CA VAL A 224 -5.03 -6.60 -5.25
C VAL A 224 -4.32 -7.95 -5.28
N LEU A 225 -3.10 -7.98 -5.81
CA LEU A 225 -2.30 -9.20 -5.94
C LEU A 225 -1.81 -9.73 -4.58
N MET A 226 -1.40 -8.83 -3.70
CA MET A 226 -0.87 -9.15 -2.38
C MET A 226 -1.96 -9.76 -1.48
N TYR A 227 -3.15 -9.16 -1.43
CA TYR A 227 -4.28 -9.68 -0.65
C TYR A 227 -4.86 -10.96 -1.24
N TYR A 228 -4.88 -11.08 -2.58
CA TYR A 228 -5.23 -12.35 -3.23
C TYR A 228 -4.26 -13.47 -2.82
N TYR A 229 -2.95 -13.18 -2.79
CA TYR A 229 -1.94 -14.12 -2.32
C TYR A 229 -2.17 -14.54 -0.86
N TYR A 230 -2.50 -13.61 0.04
CA TYR A 230 -2.79 -13.92 1.45
C TYR A 230 -4.07 -14.73 1.63
N TYR A 231 -5.12 -14.45 0.86
CA TYR A 231 -6.32 -15.28 0.83
C TYR A 231 -5.98 -16.72 0.38
N ALA A 232 -5.30 -16.86 -0.76
CA ALA A 232 -4.99 -18.17 -1.33
C ALA A 232 -4.06 -19.00 -0.42
N THR A 233 -3.06 -18.36 0.20
CA THR A 233 -2.18 -19.05 1.17
C THR A 233 -2.92 -19.43 2.46
N ALA A 234 -3.89 -18.62 2.92
CA ALA A 234 -4.75 -18.98 4.05
C ALA A 234 -5.73 -20.11 3.72
N ALA A 235 -6.06 -20.31 2.44
CA ALA A 235 -6.83 -21.46 1.95
C ALA A 235 -5.97 -22.73 1.75
N GLY A 236 -4.66 -22.67 2.01
CA GLY A 236 -3.74 -23.80 1.91
C GLY A 236 -2.95 -23.89 0.60
N ALA A 237 -3.13 -22.94 -0.32
CA ALA A 237 -2.38 -22.94 -1.58
C ALA A 237 -0.89 -22.61 -1.34
N ARG A 238 0.01 -23.43 -1.90
CA ARG A 238 1.45 -23.16 -1.90
C ARG A 238 1.83 -22.41 -3.18
N ILE A 239 2.07 -21.11 -3.04
CA ILE A 239 2.34 -20.23 -4.17
C ILE A 239 3.84 -19.93 -4.29
N TRP A 240 4.46 -20.27 -5.44
CA TRP A 240 5.89 -20.07 -5.68
C TRP A 240 6.26 -18.61 -5.98
N TRP A 241 5.32 -17.80 -6.47
CA TRP A 241 5.61 -16.45 -6.98
C TRP A 241 5.65 -15.35 -5.90
N LYS A 242 5.80 -15.73 -4.62
CA LYS A 242 5.96 -14.78 -3.49
C LYS A 242 7.09 -13.78 -3.72
N LYS A 243 8.22 -14.22 -4.30
CA LYS A 243 9.38 -13.36 -4.59
C LYS A 243 9.02 -12.24 -5.58
N TYR A 244 8.22 -12.55 -6.60
CA TYR A 244 7.79 -11.58 -7.60
C TYR A 244 6.88 -10.51 -7.01
N LEU A 245 6.03 -10.85 -6.02
CA LEU A 245 5.22 -9.86 -5.30
C LEU A 245 6.10 -8.81 -4.60
N THR A 246 7.16 -9.23 -3.91
CA THR A 246 8.10 -8.29 -3.28
C THR A 246 8.86 -7.47 -4.32
N MET A 247 9.21 -8.04 -5.47
CA MET A 247 9.82 -7.27 -6.56
C MET A 247 8.86 -6.23 -7.15
N LEU A 248 7.59 -6.56 -7.32
CA LEU A 248 6.57 -5.61 -7.79
C LEU A 248 6.41 -4.43 -6.82
N GLN A 249 6.42 -4.67 -5.50
CA GLN A 249 6.42 -3.61 -4.48
C GLN A 249 7.64 -2.68 -4.60
N ILE A 250 8.83 -3.24 -4.81
CA ILE A 250 10.06 -2.44 -4.98
C ILE A 250 9.98 -1.61 -6.27
N ILE A 251 9.56 -2.21 -7.38
CA ILE A 251 9.40 -1.52 -8.66
C ILE A 251 8.39 -0.37 -8.54
N GLN A 252 7.27 -0.60 -7.86
CA GLN A 252 6.31 0.44 -7.54
C GLN A 252 6.99 1.62 -6.84
N PHE A 253 7.72 1.39 -5.73
CA PHE A 253 8.34 2.49 -4.99
C PHE A 253 9.36 3.27 -5.82
N VAL A 254 10.08 2.61 -6.73
CA VAL A 254 11.00 3.28 -7.65
C VAL A 254 10.24 4.21 -8.61
N ILE A 255 9.13 3.75 -9.19
CA ILE A 255 8.30 4.57 -10.09
C ILE A 255 7.68 5.74 -9.32
N ASP A 256 7.16 5.49 -8.13
CA ASP A 256 6.52 6.50 -7.28
C ASP A 256 7.52 7.59 -6.87
N LEU A 257 8.74 7.22 -6.49
CA LEU A 257 9.80 8.17 -6.18
C LEU A 257 10.23 8.98 -7.40
N PHE A 258 10.36 8.35 -8.56
CA PHE A 258 10.67 9.07 -9.79
C PHE A 258 9.62 10.15 -10.09
N ALA A 259 8.33 9.78 -10.05
CA ALA A 259 7.23 10.73 -10.26
C ALA A 259 7.20 11.84 -9.17
N GLY A 260 7.40 11.47 -7.91
CA GLY A 260 7.41 12.40 -6.78
C GLY A 260 8.56 13.41 -6.84
N TYR A 261 9.79 12.95 -7.02
CA TYR A 261 10.96 13.83 -7.16
C TYR A 261 10.87 14.69 -8.42
N PHE A 262 10.34 14.16 -9.52
CA PHE A 262 10.06 14.95 -10.72
C PHE A 262 9.07 16.09 -10.43
N GLY A 263 7.96 15.81 -9.73
CA GLY A 263 6.99 16.82 -9.31
C GLY A 263 7.60 17.90 -8.40
N ILE A 264 8.43 17.51 -7.42
CA ILE A 264 9.16 18.44 -6.55
C ILE A 264 10.12 19.30 -7.37
N TYR A 265 10.88 18.72 -8.28
CA TYR A 265 11.82 19.43 -9.15
C TYR A 265 11.10 20.49 -9.99
N VAL A 266 9.99 20.13 -10.64
CA VAL A 266 9.21 21.06 -11.48
C VAL A 266 8.57 22.17 -10.65
N ASN A 267 8.02 21.86 -9.47
CA ASN A 267 7.45 22.88 -8.58
C ASN A 267 8.54 23.83 -8.03
N SER A 268 9.71 23.30 -7.66
CA SER A 268 10.81 24.09 -7.11
C SER A 268 11.47 24.98 -8.14
N THR A 269 11.64 24.49 -9.38
CA THR A 269 12.18 25.30 -10.49
C THR A 269 11.24 26.43 -10.88
N ALA A 270 9.92 26.19 -10.87
CA ALA A 270 8.93 27.22 -11.12
C ALA A 270 8.84 28.29 -10.02
N THR A 271 9.07 27.91 -8.76
CA THR A 271 8.85 28.78 -7.58
C THR A 271 10.12 29.51 -7.13
N TYR A 272 11.27 28.85 -7.11
CA TYR A 272 12.50 29.38 -6.50
C TYR A 272 13.61 29.70 -7.51
N PHE A 273 13.67 28.99 -8.65
CA PHE A 273 14.76 29.11 -9.63
C PHE A 273 14.29 29.69 -10.97
N ASN A 274 13.40 30.70 -10.90
CA ASN A 274 12.84 31.34 -12.07
C ASN A 274 13.96 31.98 -12.92
N GLY A 275 14.19 31.45 -14.12
CA GLY A 275 15.19 31.96 -15.07
C GLY A 275 16.59 31.32 -15.03
N VAL A 276 16.86 30.39 -14.11
CA VAL A 276 18.18 29.69 -14.02
C VAL A 276 18.13 28.29 -14.63
N LEU A 277 16.97 27.63 -14.58
CA LEU A 277 16.78 26.26 -15.06
C LEU A 277 15.66 26.17 -16.12
N PRO A 278 15.73 25.20 -17.06
CA PRO A 278 14.72 25.05 -18.11
C PRO A 278 13.35 24.72 -17.50
N ARG A 279 12.36 25.58 -17.82
CA ARG A 279 10.98 25.49 -17.30
C ARG A 279 10.15 24.53 -18.13
N MET A 280 9.63 23.47 -17.49
CA MET A 280 8.64 22.57 -18.11
C MET A 280 7.20 22.85 -17.67
N GLY A 281 6.98 23.71 -16.67
CA GLY A 281 5.66 24.07 -16.15
C GLY A 281 5.70 24.36 -14.64
N ASN A 282 4.56 24.28 -13.97
CA ASN A 282 4.44 24.20 -12.52
C ASN A 282 3.63 22.94 -12.16
N CYS A 283 3.93 22.29 -11.04
CA CYS A 283 3.13 21.18 -10.53
C CYS A 283 2.30 21.64 -9.32
N ALA A 284 1.00 21.37 -9.38
CA ALA A 284 0.04 21.69 -8.34
C ALA A 284 0.17 20.75 -7.14
N GLY A 285 0.15 21.35 -5.95
CA GLY A 285 0.26 20.67 -4.68
C GLY A 285 1.17 21.40 -3.70
N SER A 286 1.03 21.07 -2.43
CA SER A 286 1.86 21.60 -1.35
C SER A 286 3.27 21.01 -1.39
N GLY A 287 4.28 21.87 -1.57
CA GLY A 287 5.70 21.48 -1.55
C GLY A 287 6.12 20.70 -0.29
N PRO A 288 5.80 21.18 0.93
CA PRO A 288 6.08 20.44 2.17
C PRO A 288 5.44 19.05 2.21
N ALA A 289 4.20 18.89 1.73
CA ALA A 289 3.53 17.60 1.68
C ALA A 289 4.20 16.65 0.68
N ALA A 290 4.63 17.16 -0.48
CA ALA A 290 5.36 16.39 -1.48
C ALA A 290 6.73 15.93 -0.96
N VAL A 291 7.47 16.80 -0.27
CA VAL A 291 8.77 16.48 0.35
C VAL A 291 8.61 15.43 1.45
N PHE A 292 7.63 15.60 2.33
CA PHE A 292 7.31 14.62 3.37
C PHE A 292 6.96 13.25 2.74
N GLY A 293 6.10 13.26 1.72
CA GLY A 293 5.72 12.04 1.00
C GLY A 293 6.91 11.34 0.38
N CYS A 294 7.73 12.06 -0.40
CA CYS A 294 8.91 11.48 -1.04
C CYS A 294 9.93 10.97 -0.01
N GLY A 295 10.14 11.68 1.09
CA GLY A 295 11.01 11.23 2.18
C GLY A 295 10.54 9.90 2.78
N LEU A 296 9.24 9.76 3.02
CA LEU A 296 8.62 8.56 3.58
C LEU A 296 8.67 7.38 2.59
N LEU A 297 8.42 7.61 1.30
CA LEU A 297 8.59 6.60 0.26
C LEU A 297 10.05 6.13 0.13
N THR A 298 11.03 7.02 0.30
CA THR A 298 12.46 6.65 0.27
C THR A 298 12.81 5.73 1.43
N VAL A 299 12.27 5.99 2.62
CA VAL A 299 12.39 5.08 3.77
C VAL A 299 11.76 3.72 3.45
N TYR A 300 10.58 3.68 2.83
CA TYR A 300 9.94 2.43 2.42
C TYR A 300 10.79 1.64 1.42
N LEU A 301 11.31 2.27 0.38
CA LEU A 301 12.17 1.60 -0.59
C LEU A 301 13.37 0.94 0.12
N GLY A 302 14.05 1.68 1.01
CA GLY A 302 15.17 1.14 1.78
C GLY A 302 14.78 -0.06 2.64
N LEU A 303 13.63 0.00 3.32
CA LEU A 303 13.13 -1.10 4.14
C LEU A 303 12.74 -2.34 3.33
N PHE A 304 12.07 -2.16 2.17
CA PHE A 304 11.68 -3.26 1.30
C PHE A 304 12.88 -3.91 0.60
N VAL A 305 13.87 -3.11 0.18
CA VAL A 305 15.14 -3.63 -0.34
C VAL A 305 15.86 -4.43 0.75
N ASN A 306 15.94 -3.90 1.97
CA ASN A 306 16.54 -4.63 3.09
C ASN A 306 15.82 -5.96 3.37
N PHE A 307 14.48 -5.94 3.40
CA PHE A 307 13.67 -7.15 3.53
C PHE A 307 13.94 -8.17 2.41
N TYR A 308 14.03 -7.72 1.15
CA TYR A 308 14.30 -8.56 0.01
C TYR A 308 15.69 -9.21 0.09
N LEU A 309 16.73 -8.43 0.42
CA LEU A 309 18.10 -8.92 0.56
C LEU A 309 18.21 -9.97 1.67
N GLN A 310 17.59 -9.71 2.83
CA GLN A 310 17.62 -10.65 3.96
C GLN A 310 16.82 -11.93 3.72
N THR A 311 15.70 -11.84 2.99
CA THR A 311 14.80 -12.99 2.78
C THR A 311 15.23 -13.87 1.61
N TYR A 312 15.70 -13.27 0.52
CA TYR A 312 15.94 -13.98 -0.75
C TYR A 312 17.43 -14.11 -1.08
N LYS A 313 18.24 -13.05 -0.97
CA LYS A 313 19.67 -13.14 -1.35
C LYS A 313 20.53 -13.88 -0.32
N LYS A 314 20.26 -13.72 0.98
CA LYS A 314 21.07 -14.37 2.03
C LYS A 314 20.87 -15.89 2.11
N LYS A 315 19.80 -16.42 1.50
CA LYS A 315 19.54 -17.87 1.38
C LYS A 315 20.26 -18.53 0.20
N ASP A 316 20.74 -17.73 -0.75
CA ASP A 316 21.38 -18.21 -1.99
C ASP A 316 22.92 -18.27 -1.88
N SER A 317 23.52 -17.95 -0.72
CA SER A 317 24.95 -18.23 -0.52
C SER A 317 25.15 -19.73 -0.26
N PRO A 318 25.80 -20.49 -1.17
CA PRO A 318 26.20 -21.85 -0.87
C PRO A 318 27.14 -21.81 0.33
N MET A 319 26.86 -22.63 1.34
CA MET A 319 27.78 -22.90 2.44
C MET A 319 29.12 -23.30 1.81
N THR A 320 30.08 -22.38 1.81
CA THR A 320 31.47 -22.73 1.48
C THR A 320 31.91 -23.68 2.57
N ARG A 321 31.89 -24.97 2.27
CA ARG A 321 32.51 -26.02 3.08
C ARG A 321 33.97 -25.61 3.21
N ARG A 322 34.32 -24.98 4.34
CA ARG A 322 35.71 -24.69 4.69
C ARG A 322 36.38 -26.04 4.95
N THR A 323 36.91 -26.63 3.90
CA THR A 323 37.93 -27.67 4.01
C THR A 323 39.26 -26.95 4.18
N ASN A 324 39.59 -26.53 5.40
CA ASN A 324 40.97 -26.30 5.81
C ASN A 324 41.38 -27.63 6.48
N GLY A 325 42.38 -28.37 6.00
CA GLY A 325 43.78 -27.95 5.92
C GLY A 325 44.52 -28.65 7.07
N ILE A 326 45.46 -29.52 6.68
CA ILE A 326 46.18 -30.54 7.46
C ILE A 326 46.94 -29.98 8.69
N ALA A 327 46.93 -30.72 9.81
CA ALA A 327 48.04 -30.76 10.77
C ALA A 327 48.11 -32.15 11.45
N ASN A 328 49.29 -32.77 11.37
CA ASN A 328 49.67 -34.04 11.99
C ASN A 328 49.60 -34.00 13.52
N ASP A 329 49.29 -35.14 14.15
CA ASP A 329 50.10 -35.59 15.30
C ASP A 329 50.07 -37.12 15.45
N HIS A 330 51.25 -37.70 15.57
CA HIS A 330 51.48 -39.12 15.82
C HIS A 330 51.38 -39.37 17.33
N ALA A 331 50.49 -40.27 17.78
CA ALA A 331 50.67 -41.00 19.03
C ALA A 331 50.05 -42.40 18.93
N ASN A 332 50.92 -43.37 19.16
CA ASN A 332 50.74 -44.82 19.11
C ASN A 332 49.95 -45.34 20.33
N GLY A 333 49.14 -46.40 20.17
CA GLY A 333 48.59 -47.14 21.32
C GLY A 333 47.31 -47.95 21.09
N LYS A 334 47.45 -49.16 20.51
CA LYS A 334 46.84 -50.47 20.92
C LYS A 334 45.63 -50.38 21.90
N ILE A 335 44.44 -50.95 21.64
CA ILE A 335 44.07 -52.35 21.98
C ILE A 335 42.54 -52.61 21.72
N ILE A 336 42.28 -53.71 21.00
CA ILE A 336 41.19 -54.72 21.08
C ILE A 336 39.81 -54.49 20.41
N ALA A 337 39.49 -55.53 19.64
CA ALA A 337 38.28 -55.86 18.93
C ALA A 337 37.20 -56.56 19.78
N GLY A 338 35.96 -56.50 19.31
CA GLY A 338 34.87 -57.47 19.54
C GLY A 338 33.70 -57.08 18.62
N GLN A 339 33.38 -57.79 17.52
CA GLN A 339 32.52 -58.99 17.46
C GLN A 339 31.23 -58.84 18.31
N LYS A 340 30.01 -59.14 17.86
CA LYS A 340 29.45 -59.77 16.65
C LYS A 340 27.90 -59.76 16.81
N SER A 341 27.16 -59.93 15.70
CA SER A 341 25.86 -60.66 15.51
C SER A 341 24.78 -60.58 16.60
N GLU A 342 23.53 -60.23 16.29
CA GLU A 342 22.59 -60.99 15.45
C GLU A 342 21.52 -60.08 14.82
#